data_AF-A0A9W6PNU6-F1
#
_entry.id   AF-A0A9W6PNU6-F1
#
_cell.length_a   1.000
_cell.length_b   1.000
_cell.length_c   1.000
_cell.angle_alpha   90.00
_cell.angle_beta   90.00
_cell.angle_gamma   90.00
#
_symmetry.space_group_name_H-M   'P 1'
#
loop_
_entity.id
_entity.type
_entity.pdbx_description
1 polymer ?
#
loop_
_entity_poly.entity_id
_entity_poly.type
_entity_poly.pdbx_seq_one_letter_code
_entity_poly.pdbx_strand_id
1 'polypeptide(L)'
;MNAGPARGPAPARTVDGAPAFAGRLIVMERLGLDTYDMPDRHPEPGELRTLAQLVRRQANRVDDADDQLRRLAASAITRLERTRDGDHRDAQPWGLLRTLAADIETLAARYALSVEQLGCDLHTYRQAVERSTGTEQHSRAQAAQVRSSTAAAPDTPPTTAAPGTRIPSPPGTATTVAPTR
;
A
#
# COMPACT_ATOMS: atom_id res chain seq x y z
N MET A 1 43.53 2.12 -26.16
CA MET A 1 42.51 2.20 -25.09
C MET A 1 41.41 1.21 -25.43
N ASN A 2 41.38 0.04 -24.79
CA ASN A 2 40.34 -0.97 -25.01
C ASN A 2 39.13 -0.61 -24.14
N ALA A 3 38.06 -0.11 -24.76
CA ALA A 3 36.76 -0.02 -24.11
C ALA A 3 36.23 -1.45 -23.91
N GLY A 4 36.16 -1.90 -22.65
CA GLY A 4 35.59 -3.21 -22.32
C GLY A 4 34.15 -3.33 -22.82
N PRO A 5 33.65 -4.55 -23.10
CA PRO A 5 32.30 -4.75 -23.58
C PRO A 5 31.29 -4.16 -22.60
N ALA A 6 30.28 -3.47 -23.14
CA ALA A 6 29.18 -2.91 -22.38
C ALA A 6 28.55 -4.02 -21.52
N ARG A 7 28.77 -3.95 -20.21
CA ARG A 7 28.12 -4.86 -19.25
C ARG A 7 26.62 -4.71 -19.44
N GLY A 8 25.94 -5.84 -19.66
CA GLY A 8 24.48 -5.89 -19.75
C GLY A 8 23.80 -5.30 -18.52
N PRO A 9 22.48 -5.04 -18.58
CA PRO A 9 21.74 -4.42 -17.48
C PRO A 9 21.98 -5.20 -16.18
N ALA A 10 22.33 -4.48 -15.11
CA ALA A 10 22.60 -5.09 -13.81
C ALA A 10 21.41 -5.95 -13.37
N PRO A 11 21.64 -7.13 -12.74
CA PRO A 11 20.55 -7.94 -12.23
C PRO A 11 19.70 -7.14 -11.23
N ALA A 12 18.41 -7.49 -11.12
CA ALA A 12 17.54 -6.87 -10.12
C ALA A 12 18.19 -7.03 -8.73
N ARG A 13 18.25 -5.94 -7.96
CA ARG A 13 18.76 -6.00 -6.58
C ARG A 13 17.84 -6.93 -5.79
N THR A 14 18.37 -7.82 -4.98
CA THR A 14 17.55 -8.72 -4.17
C THR A 14 17.22 -8.05 -2.83
N VAL A 15 15.94 -8.04 -2.46
CA VAL A 15 15.44 -7.63 -1.13
C VAL A 15 14.64 -8.81 -0.59
N ASP A 16 15.07 -9.34 0.56
CA ASP A 16 14.50 -10.53 1.21
C ASP A 16 14.41 -11.76 0.30
N GLY A 17 15.44 -11.98 -0.53
CA GLY A 17 15.53 -13.14 -1.41
C GLY A 17 14.69 -13.05 -2.69
N ALA A 18 13.86 -12.01 -2.85
CA ALA A 18 13.12 -11.75 -4.08
C ALA A 18 13.78 -10.63 -4.90
N PRO A 19 13.72 -10.68 -6.25
CA PRO A 19 14.15 -9.56 -7.08
C PRO A 19 13.33 -8.32 -6.71
N ALA A 20 14.01 -7.28 -6.24
CA ALA A 20 13.46 -5.97 -6.00
C ALA A 20 13.59 -5.15 -7.28
N PHE A 21 12.44 -5.01 -7.92
CA PHE A 21 12.26 -4.14 -9.07
C PHE A 21 12.04 -2.69 -8.60
N ALA A 22 12.12 -1.76 -9.54
CA ALA A 22 12.23 -0.33 -9.25
C ALA A 22 11.08 0.22 -8.37
N GLY A 23 9.84 -0.22 -8.59
CA GLY A 23 8.68 0.18 -7.81
C GLY A 23 8.78 -0.23 -6.35
N ARG A 24 9.10 -1.51 -6.07
CA ARG A 24 9.33 -1.98 -4.69
C ARG A 24 10.44 -1.20 -3.99
N LEU A 25 11.54 -0.93 -4.69
CA LEU A 25 12.66 -0.17 -4.13
C LEU A 25 12.26 1.28 -3.80
N ILE A 26 11.47 1.93 -4.67
CA ILE A 26 10.99 3.30 -4.43
C ILE A 26 10.10 3.37 -3.19
N VAL A 27 9.17 2.42 -3.03
CA VAL A 27 8.29 2.38 -1.84
C VAL A 27 9.10 2.16 -0.56
N MET A 28 10.05 1.21 -0.61
CA MET A 28 10.92 0.91 0.52
C MET A 28 11.82 2.09 0.89
N GLU A 29 12.38 2.80 -0.08
CA GLU A 29 13.19 4.01 0.17
C GLU A 29 12.35 5.15 0.77
N ARG A 30 11.14 5.36 0.26
CA ARG A 30 10.30 6.52 0.61
C ARG A 30 9.51 6.34 1.91
N LEU A 31 9.09 5.12 2.22
CA LEU A 31 8.27 4.82 3.38
C LEU A 31 8.99 3.94 4.41
N GLY A 32 10.10 3.29 4.06
CA GLY A 32 10.73 2.28 4.91
C GLY A 32 9.89 1.00 5.04
N LEU A 33 8.93 0.80 4.14
CA LEU A 33 7.95 -0.30 4.19
C LEU A 33 8.10 -1.17 2.94
N ASP A 34 7.93 -2.48 3.12
CA ASP A 34 7.75 -3.36 1.97
C ASP A 34 6.36 -3.09 1.35
N THR A 35 6.32 -2.97 0.03
CA THR A 35 5.11 -2.74 -0.76
C THR A 35 4.06 -3.83 -0.52
N TYR A 36 4.51 -5.07 -0.31
CA TYR A 36 3.62 -6.21 -0.11
C TYR A 36 2.94 -6.19 1.27
N ASP A 37 3.61 -5.64 2.28
CA ASP A 37 3.10 -5.55 3.65
C ASP A 37 2.15 -4.36 3.87
N MET A 38 2.13 -3.38 2.95
CA MET A 38 1.33 -2.15 3.12
C MET A 38 -0.18 -2.43 3.32
N PRO A 39 -0.85 -3.30 2.53
CA PRO A 39 -2.27 -3.57 2.73
C PRO A 39 -2.56 -4.33 4.02
N ASP A 40 -1.63 -5.18 4.47
CA ASP A 40 -1.80 -6.01 5.66
C ASP A 40 -1.68 -5.19 6.96
N ARG A 41 -0.99 -4.04 6.90
CA ARG A 41 -1.00 -3.05 7.98
C ARG A 41 -2.34 -2.36 8.18
N HIS A 42 -3.24 -2.43 7.20
CA HIS A 42 -4.59 -1.86 7.25
C HIS A 42 -5.63 -2.97 7.02
N PRO A 43 -5.79 -3.90 7.99
CA PRO A 43 -6.68 -5.06 7.84
C PRO A 43 -8.15 -4.64 7.73
N GLU A 44 -8.51 -3.52 8.36
CA GLU A 44 -9.86 -2.98 8.30
C GLU A 44 -10.13 -2.24 6.98
N PRO A 45 -11.35 -2.37 6.41
CA PRO A 45 -11.74 -1.60 5.24
C PRO A 45 -11.75 -0.09 5.55
N GLY A 46 -11.12 0.71 4.70
CA GLY A 46 -11.02 2.16 4.90
C GLY A 46 -10.19 2.87 3.83
N GLU A 47 -10.08 4.20 3.96
CA GLU A 47 -9.29 5.06 3.07
C GLU A 47 -7.82 4.60 3.00
N LEU A 48 -7.19 4.34 4.16
CA LEU A 48 -5.80 3.90 4.24
C LEU A 48 -5.54 2.57 3.52
N ARG A 49 -6.44 1.59 3.69
CA ARG A 49 -6.36 0.31 2.95
C ARG A 49 -6.48 0.53 1.45
N THR A 50 -7.39 1.41 1.02
CA THR A 50 -7.59 1.73 -0.40
C THR A 50 -6.36 2.40 -1.00
N LEU A 51 -5.76 3.36 -0.29
CA LEU A 51 -4.53 4.04 -0.69
C LEU A 51 -3.34 3.06 -0.70
N ALA A 52 -3.20 2.20 0.30
CA ALA A 52 -2.18 1.15 0.33
C ALA A 52 -2.31 0.20 -0.89
N GLN A 53 -3.53 -0.19 -1.26
CA GLN A 53 -3.77 -0.99 -2.46
C GLN A 53 -3.49 -0.23 -3.76
N LEU A 54 -3.70 1.08 -3.79
CA LEU A 54 -3.37 1.94 -4.93
C LEU A 54 -1.86 2.03 -5.10
N VAL A 55 -1.12 2.36 -4.03
CA VAL A 55 0.35 2.38 -4.00
C VAL A 55 0.92 1.04 -4.45
N ARG A 56 0.41 -0.09 -3.93
CA ARG A 56 0.84 -1.43 -4.36
C ARG A 56 0.61 -1.66 -5.85
N ARG A 57 -0.57 -1.30 -6.38
CA ARG A 57 -0.86 -1.44 -7.82
C ARG A 57 0.06 -0.58 -8.67
N GLN A 58 0.35 0.64 -8.23
CA GLN A 58 1.21 1.55 -8.97
C GLN A 58 2.68 1.12 -8.92
N ALA A 59 3.15 0.62 -7.78
CA ALA A 59 4.48 0.02 -7.66
C ALA A 59 4.64 -1.18 -8.59
N ASN A 60 3.65 -2.08 -8.66
CA ASN A 60 3.67 -3.20 -9.61
C ASN A 60 3.76 -2.73 -11.07
N ARG A 61 3.09 -1.63 -11.45
CA ARG A 61 3.20 -1.08 -12.80
C ARG A 61 4.60 -0.57 -13.12
N VAL A 62 5.27 0.04 -12.14
CA VAL A 62 6.67 0.47 -12.27
C VAL A 62 7.57 -0.77 -12.42
N ASP A 63 7.33 -1.81 -11.63
CA ASP A 63 8.08 -3.07 -11.71
C ASP A 63 7.90 -3.75 -13.09
N ASP A 64 6.67 -3.82 -13.59
CA ASP A 64 6.36 -4.37 -14.93
C ASP A 64 7.08 -3.58 -16.04
N ALA A 65 7.11 -2.25 -15.93
CA ALA A 65 7.79 -1.38 -16.89
C ALA A 65 9.32 -1.54 -16.84
N ASP A 66 9.91 -1.63 -15.64
CA ASP A 66 11.34 -1.91 -15.45
C ASP A 66 11.73 -3.28 -16.05
N ASP A 67 10.94 -4.31 -15.79
CA ASP A 67 11.16 -5.66 -16.31
C ASP A 67 11.03 -5.71 -17.85
N GLN A 68 10.05 -5.00 -18.42
CA GLN A 68 9.94 -4.83 -19.87
C GLN A 68 11.16 -4.13 -20.48
N LEU A 69 11.65 -3.05 -19.86
CA LEU A 69 12.85 -2.35 -20.31
C LEU A 69 14.09 -3.26 -20.26
N ARG A 70 14.28 -4.01 -19.18
CA ARG A 70 15.40 -4.95 -19.03
C ARG A 70 15.36 -6.05 -20.08
N ARG A 71 14.18 -6.65 -20.33
CA ARG A 71 14.01 -7.67 -21.37
C ARG A 71 14.26 -7.14 -22.77
N LEU A 72 13.80 -5.92 -23.06
CA LEU A 72 14.03 -5.28 -24.35
C LEU A 72 15.52 -4.96 -24.54
N ALA A 73 16.18 -4.41 -23.52
CA ALA A 73 17.62 -4.14 -23.54
C ALA A 73 18.44 -5.41 -23.73
N ALA A 74 18.13 -6.50 -23.01
CA ALA A 74 18.79 -7.79 -23.17
C ALA A 74 18.60 -8.35 -24.59
N SER A 75 17.38 -8.26 -25.13
CA SER A 75 17.07 -8.70 -26.50
C SER A 75 17.82 -7.88 -27.55
N ALA A 76 17.94 -6.56 -27.33
CA ALA A 76 18.71 -5.67 -28.19
C ALA A 76 20.20 -6.03 -28.18
N ILE A 77 20.78 -6.28 -27.00
CA ILE A 77 22.18 -6.73 -26.86
C ILE A 77 22.41 -8.02 -27.63
N THR A 78 21.59 -9.06 -27.42
CA THR A 78 21.73 -10.35 -28.13
C THR A 78 21.61 -10.21 -29.65
N ARG A 79 20.76 -9.29 -30.15
CA ARG A 79 20.64 -9.02 -31.59
C ARG A 79 21.86 -8.28 -32.14
N LEU A 80 22.39 -7.32 -31.39
CA LEU A 80 23.59 -6.57 -31.76
C LEU A 80 24.84 -7.47 -31.76
N GLU A 81 24.95 -8.39 -30.80
CA GLU A 81 26.02 -9.38 -30.73
C GLU A 81 25.96 -10.32 -31.95
N ARG A 82 24.78 -10.85 -32.30
CA ARG A 82 24.62 -11.66 -33.52
C ARG A 82 24.98 -10.92 -34.79
N THR A 83 24.58 -9.64 -34.89
CA THR A 83 24.93 -8.79 -36.04
C THR A 83 26.44 -8.56 -36.11
N ARG A 84 27.10 -8.33 -34.96
CA ARG A 84 28.55 -8.21 -34.85
C ARG A 84 29.27 -9.49 -35.27
N ASP A 85 28.70 -10.65 -34.95
CA ASP A 85 29.27 -11.97 -35.29
C ASP A 85 28.99 -12.38 -36.76
N GLY A 86 28.38 -11.50 -37.56
CA GLY A 86 28.15 -11.71 -38.99
C GLY A 86 26.90 -12.53 -39.32
N ASP A 87 26.04 -12.83 -38.34
CA ASP A 87 24.75 -13.48 -38.58
C ASP A 87 23.72 -12.46 -39.10
N HIS A 88 23.78 -12.17 -40.40
CA HIS A 88 22.92 -11.19 -41.08
C HIS A 88 21.56 -11.74 -41.50
N ARG A 89 21.01 -12.73 -40.77
CA ARG A 89 19.66 -13.28 -41.03
C ARG A 89 18.56 -12.22 -40.91
N ASP A 90 18.81 -11.13 -40.20
CA ASP A 90 17.94 -9.95 -40.16
C ASP A 90 18.24 -9.03 -41.36
N ALA A 91 17.36 -9.05 -42.35
CA ALA A 91 17.57 -8.43 -43.67
C ALA A 91 17.82 -6.90 -43.67
N GLN A 92 17.65 -6.18 -42.56
CA GLN A 92 18.02 -4.77 -42.42
C GLN A 92 18.41 -4.39 -40.97
N PRO A 93 19.71 -4.36 -40.62
CA PRO A 93 20.15 -3.98 -39.26
C PRO A 93 19.76 -2.55 -38.88
N TRP A 94 19.69 -1.64 -39.86
CA TRP A 94 19.25 -0.26 -39.63
C TRP A 94 17.77 -0.12 -39.28
N GLY A 95 16.89 -0.90 -39.93
CA GLY A 95 15.47 -0.89 -39.62
C GLY A 95 15.19 -1.40 -38.21
N LEU A 96 15.91 -2.46 -37.81
CA LEU A 96 15.84 -3.07 -36.48
C LEU A 96 16.34 -2.12 -35.37
N LEU A 97 17.43 -1.41 -35.61
CA LEU A 97 17.94 -0.40 -34.66
C LEU A 97 16.92 0.72 -34.43
N ARG A 98 16.29 1.20 -35.51
CA ARG A 98 15.30 2.28 -35.44
C ARG A 98 14.04 1.84 -34.69
N THR A 99 13.55 0.62 -34.91
CA THR A 99 12.39 0.10 -34.17
C THR A 99 12.72 -0.12 -32.70
N LEU A 100 13.87 -0.72 -32.39
CA LEU A 100 14.32 -0.90 -31.00
C LEU A 100 14.49 0.43 -30.27
N ALA A 101 15.04 1.45 -30.92
CA ALA A 101 15.17 2.79 -30.32
C ALA A 101 13.80 3.37 -29.96
N ALA A 102 12.83 3.31 -30.88
CA ALA A 102 11.47 3.79 -30.64
C ALA A 102 10.75 3.02 -29.51
N ASP A 103 10.94 1.70 -29.44
CA ASP A 103 10.38 0.86 -28.39
C ASP A 103 10.97 1.20 -27.02
N ILE A 104 12.29 1.42 -26.94
CA ILE A 104 12.99 1.84 -25.71
C ILE A 104 12.49 3.22 -25.27
N GLU A 105 12.40 4.20 -26.18
CA GLU A 105 11.90 5.54 -25.86
C GLU A 105 10.47 5.50 -25.31
N THR A 106 9.60 4.71 -25.95
CA THR A 106 8.20 4.56 -25.53
C THR A 106 8.09 3.92 -24.14
N LEU A 107 8.86 2.86 -23.88
CA LEU A 107 8.87 2.21 -22.57
C LEU A 107 9.48 3.10 -21.50
N ALA A 108 10.54 3.86 -21.82
CA ALA A 108 11.15 4.82 -20.90
C ALA A 108 10.17 5.92 -20.50
N ALA A 109 9.39 6.44 -21.45
CA ALA A 109 8.34 7.42 -21.17
C ALA A 109 7.24 6.84 -20.26
N ARG A 110 6.80 5.60 -20.53
CA ARG A 110 5.82 4.90 -19.68
C ARG A 110 6.35 4.63 -18.27
N TYR A 111 7.61 4.26 -18.16
CA TYR A 111 8.28 4.06 -16.87
C TYR A 111 8.34 5.38 -16.08
N ALA A 112 8.79 6.47 -16.70
CA ALA A 112 8.85 7.79 -16.06
C ALA A 112 7.49 8.25 -15.53
N LEU A 113 6.44 8.15 -16.37
CA LEU A 113 5.07 8.47 -15.95
C LEU A 113 4.60 7.60 -14.77
N SER A 114 4.93 6.30 -14.79
CA SER A 114 4.53 5.38 -13.73
C SER A 114 5.21 5.71 -12.41
N VAL A 115 6.48 6.13 -12.45
CA VAL A 115 7.26 6.58 -11.28
C VAL A 115 6.69 7.87 -10.70
N GLU A 116 6.33 8.84 -11.54
CA GLU A 116 5.70 10.10 -11.07
C GLU A 116 4.36 9.83 -10.38
N GLN A 117 3.51 9.01 -10.99
CA GLN A 117 2.24 8.58 -10.39
C GLN A 117 2.44 7.87 -9.05
N LEU A 118 3.43 6.97 -8.97
CA LEU A 118 3.78 6.31 -7.70
C LEU A 118 4.19 7.33 -6.64
N GLY A 119 4.97 8.35 -7.02
CA GLY A 119 5.34 9.45 -6.13
C GLY A 119 4.14 10.21 -5.56
N CYS A 120 3.16 10.54 -6.40
CA CYS A 120 1.92 11.19 -5.99
C CYS A 120 1.09 10.32 -5.02
N ASP A 121 0.96 9.03 -5.31
CA ASP A 121 0.22 8.09 -4.47
C ASP A 121 0.90 7.89 -3.11
N LEU A 122 2.23 7.79 -3.09
CA LEU A 122 3.03 7.71 -1.87
C LEU A 122 2.87 8.96 -1.00
N HIS A 123 2.88 10.14 -1.61
CA HIS A 123 2.66 11.40 -0.89
C HIS A 123 1.27 11.43 -0.26
N THR A 124 0.24 11.05 -1.02
CA THR A 124 -1.15 11.00 -0.56
C THR A 124 -1.33 10.01 0.59
N TYR A 125 -0.77 8.81 0.45
CA TYR A 125 -0.79 7.79 1.49
C TYR A 125 -0.12 8.28 2.77
N ARG A 126 1.07 8.89 2.67
CA ARG A 126 1.80 9.40 3.83
C ARG A 126 0.99 10.46 4.59
N GLN A 127 0.40 11.42 3.89
CA GLN A 127 -0.46 12.42 4.52
C GLN A 127 -1.67 11.79 5.22
N ALA A 128 -2.28 10.76 4.63
CA ALA A 128 -3.41 10.07 5.24
C ALA A 128 -3.00 9.34 6.53
N VAL A 129 -1.83 8.68 6.55
CA VAL A 129 -1.30 8.03 7.76
C VAL A 129 -1.04 9.07 8.87
N GLU A 130 -0.44 10.20 8.54
CA GLU A 130 -0.18 11.29 9.50
C GLU A 130 -1.50 11.87 10.06
N ARG A 131 -2.55 11.99 9.24
CA ARG A 131 -3.89 12.42 9.68
C ARG A 131 -4.56 11.41 10.63
N SER A 132 -4.54 10.12 10.29
CA SER A 132 -5.17 9.09 11.10
C SER A 132 -4.50 8.94 12.47
N THR A 133 -3.16 8.95 12.49
CA THR A 133 -2.39 8.86 13.75
C THR A 133 -2.62 10.05 14.68
N GLY A 134 -2.69 11.27 14.15
CA GLY A 134 -3.03 12.45 14.95
C GLY A 134 -4.45 12.42 15.53
N THR A 135 -5.40 11.88 14.77
CA THR A 135 -6.81 11.77 15.21
C THR A 135 -6.96 10.76 16.34
N GLU A 136 -6.35 9.57 16.22
CA GLU A 136 -6.38 8.54 17.25
C GLU A 136 -5.70 8.97 18.55
N GLN A 137 -4.57 9.70 18.46
CA GLN A 137 -3.89 10.25 19.63
C GLN A 137 -4.76 11.28 20.35
N HIS A 138 -5.44 12.15 19.60
CA HIS A 138 -6.35 13.14 20.18
C HIS A 138 -7.54 12.48 20.86
N SER A 139 -8.17 11.48 20.22
CA SER A 139 -9.27 10.70 20.82
C SER A 139 -8.82 9.95 22.08
N ARG A 140 -7.61 9.38 22.10
CA ARG A 140 -7.07 8.67 23.27
C ARG A 140 -6.74 9.62 24.42
N ALA A 141 -6.17 10.79 24.14
CA ALA A 141 -5.92 11.83 25.12
C ALA A 141 -7.22 12.35 25.73
N GLN A 142 -8.25 12.58 24.91
CA GLN A 142 -9.57 13.00 25.36
C GLN A 142 -10.25 11.92 26.22
N ALA A 143 -10.19 10.64 25.81
CA ALA A 143 -10.74 9.53 26.59
C ALA A 143 -10.00 9.29 27.91
N ALA A 144 -8.70 9.62 27.99
CA ALA A 144 -7.94 9.61 29.24
C ALA A 144 -8.35 10.77 30.15
N GLN A 145 -8.52 11.98 29.59
CA GLN A 145 -8.94 13.16 30.35
C GLN A 145 -10.35 13.01 30.93
N VAL A 146 -11.29 12.43 30.19
CA VAL A 146 -12.64 12.12 30.71
C VAL A 146 -12.56 11.12 31.88
N ARG A 147 -11.73 10.08 31.79
CA ARG A 147 -11.52 9.11 32.88
C ARG A 147 -10.86 9.72 34.12
N SER A 148 -9.92 10.64 33.93
CA SER A 148 -9.31 11.37 35.05
C SER A 148 -10.28 12.35 35.72
N SER A 149 -11.23 12.91 34.96
CA SER A 149 -12.26 13.83 35.49
C SER A 149 -13.38 13.11 36.25
N THR A 150 -13.65 11.83 35.96
CA THR A 150 -14.65 11.02 36.70
C THR A 150 -14.08 10.30 37.93
N ALA A 151 -12.77 10.33 38.15
CA ALA A 151 -12.10 9.67 39.29
C ALA A 151 -12.00 10.54 40.56
N ALA A 152 -12.65 11.69 40.61
CA ALA A 152 -12.67 12.57 41.78
C ALA A 152 -14.09 12.67 42.38
N ALA A 153 -14.61 11.56 42.90
CA ALA A 153 -15.68 11.57 43.89
C ALA A 153 -15.10 11.04 45.21
N PRO A 154 -15.01 11.84 46.29
CA PRO A 154 -14.59 11.32 47.57
C PRO A 154 -15.66 10.39 48.14
N ASP A 155 -15.22 9.22 48.59
CA ASP A 155 -16.01 8.19 49.26
C ASP A 155 -16.81 8.74 50.44
N THR A 156 -18.13 8.52 50.43
CA THR A 156 -18.95 8.44 51.64
C THR A 156 -19.44 6.99 51.80
N PRO A 157 -19.22 6.35 52.95
CA PRO A 157 -19.52 4.92 53.15
C PRO A 157 -21.03 4.62 53.23
N PRO A 158 -21.44 3.35 53.01
CA PRO A 158 -22.84 2.97 52.95
C PRO A 158 -23.43 2.73 54.35
N THR A 159 -24.59 3.32 54.64
CA THR A 159 -25.40 2.93 55.80
C THR A 159 -26.43 1.89 55.38
N THR A 160 -26.24 0.68 55.87
CA THR A 160 -27.19 -0.44 55.87
C THR A 160 -28.38 -0.15 56.77
N ALA A 161 -29.60 -0.28 56.25
CA ALA A 161 -30.80 -0.57 57.05
C ALA A 161 -31.83 -1.34 56.21
N ALA A 162 -32.24 -2.50 56.71
CA ALA A 162 -33.40 -3.29 56.30
C ALA A 162 -34.22 -3.59 57.58
N PRO A 163 -35.40 -4.26 57.56
CA PRO A 163 -36.50 -4.33 56.59
C PRO A 163 -37.86 -3.88 57.22
N GLY A 164 -38.89 -3.64 56.41
CA GLY A 164 -40.24 -3.31 56.91
C GLY A 164 -41.35 -3.87 56.03
N THR A 165 -41.91 -5.00 56.44
CA THR A 165 -43.02 -5.73 55.81
C THR A 165 -44.36 -5.00 55.95
N ARG A 166 -45.15 -4.90 54.88
CA ARG A 166 -46.60 -5.23 54.83
C ARG A 166 -47.20 -5.02 53.43
N ILE A 167 -47.77 -6.10 52.90
CA ILE A 167 -48.77 -6.14 51.80
C ILE A 167 -50.16 -6.19 52.49
N PRO A 168 -51.28 -5.72 51.89
CA PRO A 168 -52.05 -6.55 50.94
C PRO A 168 -52.61 -5.80 49.71
N SER A 169 -52.64 -6.50 48.56
CA SER A 169 -53.48 -6.27 47.36
C SER A 169 -54.98 -6.59 47.65
N PRO A 170 -55.96 -6.66 46.70
CA PRO A 170 -55.98 -6.50 45.22
C PRO A 170 -57.29 -5.76 44.74
N PRO A 171 -57.99 -6.07 43.61
CA PRO A 171 -57.61 -6.51 42.26
C PRO A 171 -58.15 -5.57 41.15
N GLY A 172 -57.46 -5.52 40.01
CA GLY A 172 -57.99 -4.98 38.75
C GLY A 172 -57.77 -6.00 37.64
N THR A 173 -58.85 -6.55 37.13
CA THR A 173 -58.96 -7.70 36.24
C THR A 173 -58.36 -7.47 34.85
N ALA A 174 -57.84 -8.57 34.28
CA ALA A 174 -57.24 -8.70 32.96
C ALA A 174 -58.15 -8.29 31.79
N THR A 175 -57.56 -8.04 30.61
CA THR A 175 -57.93 -8.76 29.36
C THR A 175 -56.84 -8.60 28.30
N THR A 176 -56.24 -9.75 27.98
CA THR A 176 -55.50 -10.12 26.78
C THR A 176 -56.38 -10.03 25.52
N VAL A 177 -55.90 -9.42 24.43
CA VAL A 177 -56.10 -9.93 23.06
C VAL A 177 -54.93 -9.50 22.16
N ALA A 178 -54.27 -10.49 21.57
CA ALA A 178 -53.57 -10.40 20.28
C ALA A 178 -54.20 -11.48 19.37
N PRO A 179 -53.72 -11.73 18.15
CA PRO A 179 -53.59 -10.89 16.96
C PRO A 179 -54.36 -11.51 15.76
N THR A 180 -54.58 -10.78 14.67
CA THR A 180 -54.76 -11.27 13.26
C THR A 180 -54.94 -10.02 12.37
N ARG A 181 -54.41 -9.88 11.16
CA ARG A 181 -53.92 -10.82 10.15
C ARG A 181 -52.99 -10.06 9.20
#